data_AF-E8X4P5-F1
#
_entry.id   AF-E8X4P5-F1
#
_cell.length_a   1.000
_cell.length_b   1.000
_cell.length_c   1.000
_cell.angle_alpha   90.00
_cell.angle_beta   90.00
_cell.angle_gamma   90.00
#
_symmetry.space_group_name_H-M   'P 1'
#
loop_
_entity.id
_entity.type
_entity.pdbx_description
1 polymer ?
#
loop_
_entity_poly.entity_id
_entity_poly.type
_entity_poly.pdbx_seq_one_letter_code
_entity_poly.pdbx_strand_id
1 'polypeptide(L)'
;MTAWRVYCWAFSVIILLSGLGRVAIAFKKPEAVSRMDILGGLFGILLIPGLLGFAYQRPEGPHLFWIVAIPVQVVFSLCELFAPKMEEWRQKKGTLIYVLTLVFQVALGVPALYALVRYAYFSPQLWR
;
A
#
# COMPACT_ATOMS: atom_id res chain seq x y z
N MET A 1 8.32 14.51 -13.83
CA MET A 1 8.73 13.54 -12.78
C MET A 1 8.27 13.93 -11.38
N THR A 2 8.04 15.21 -11.07
CA THR A 2 7.71 15.71 -9.72
C THR A 2 6.40 15.17 -9.14
N ALA A 3 5.31 15.09 -9.93
CA ALA A 3 4.01 14.61 -9.43
C ALA A 3 4.08 13.16 -8.89
N TRP A 4 4.76 12.27 -9.60
CA TRP A 4 4.91 10.86 -9.19
C TRP A 4 5.64 10.69 -7.85
N ARG A 5 6.62 11.56 -7.57
CA ARG A 5 7.34 11.56 -6.29
C ARG A 5 6.40 11.88 -5.13
N VAL A 6 5.51 12.86 -5.32
CA VAL A 6 4.50 13.25 -4.33
C VAL A 6 3.54 12.10 -4.06
N TYR A 7 3.06 11.41 -5.10
CA TYR A 7 2.19 10.24 -4.91
C TYR A 7 2.88 9.11 -4.15
N CYS A 8 4.12 8.75 -4.53
CA CYS A 8 4.85 7.67 -3.86
C CYS A 8 5.20 8.03 -2.40
N TRP A 9 5.55 9.29 -2.14
CA TRP A 9 5.82 9.77 -0.78
C TRP A 9 4.54 9.77 0.08
N ALA A 10 3.46 10.38 -0.41
CA ALA A 10 2.19 10.43 0.31
C ALA A 10 1.63 9.02 0.57
N PHE A 11 1.72 8.13 -0.42
CA PHE A 11 1.29 6.75 -0.27
C PHE A 11 2.16 5.96 0.73
N SER A 12 3.48 6.20 0.76
CA SER A 12 4.37 5.61 1.77
C SER A 12 3.99 6.02 3.19
N VAL A 13 3.66 7.31 3.40
CA VAL A 13 3.18 7.82 4.70
C VAL A 13 1.87 7.15 5.10
N ILE A 14 0.92 7.02 4.16
CA ILE A 14 -0.37 6.37 4.42
C ILE A 14 -0.19 4.89 4.78
N ILE A 15 0.66 4.17 4.04
CA ILE A 15 0.95 2.76 4.34
C ILE A 15 1.61 2.62 5.70
N LEU A 16 2.57 3.48 6.04
CA LEU A 16 3.23 3.45 7.34
C LEU A 16 2.22 3.67 8.48
N LEU A 17 1.39 4.70 8.37
CA LEU A 17 0.36 5.00 9.36
C LEU A 17 -0.69 3.89 9.47
N SER A 18 -1.09 3.30 8.33
CA SER A 18 -2.01 2.17 8.29
C SER A 18 -1.41 0.93 8.98
N GLY A 19 -0.17 0.57 8.65
CA GLY A 19 0.53 -0.57 9.25
C GLY A 19 0.75 -0.40 10.75
N LEU A 20 1.25 0.76 11.18
CA LEU A 20 1.41 1.09 12.60
C LEU A 20 0.06 1.11 13.34
N GLY A 21 -0.99 1.66 12.72
CA GLY A 21 -2.34 1.67 13.26
C GLY A 21 -2.88 0.26 13.48
N ARG A 22 -2.71 -0.64 12.51
CA ARG A 22 -3.14 -2.04 12.62
C ARG A 22 -2.39 -2.78 13.72
N VAL A 23 -1.07 -2.58 13.83
CA VAL A 23 -0.26 -3.16 14.91
C VAL A 23 -0.68 -2.62 16.27
N ALA A 24 -0.87 -1.31 16.41
CA ALA A 24 -1.32 -0.69 17.65
C ALA A 24 -2.71 -1.16 18.10
N ILE A 25 -3.64 -1.34 17.15
CA ILE A 25 -4.97 -1.91 17.44
C ILE A 25 -4.84 -3.38 17.80
N ALA A 26 -3.98 -4.16 17.14
CA ALA A 26 -3.77 -5.56 17.46
C ALA A 26 -3.28 -5.76 18.91
N PHE A 27 -2.43 -4.85 19.43
CA PHE A 27 -2.01 -4.88 20.84
C PHE A 27 -3.13 -4.53 21.82
N LYS A 28 -4.03 -3.59 21.48
CA LYS A 28 -5.10 -3.15 22.38
C LYS A 28 -6.37 -4.00 22.30
N LYS A 29 -6.71 -4.48 21.12
CA LYS A 29 -7.94 -5.21 20.77
C LYS A 29 -7.62 -6.23 19.66
N PRO A 30 -7.01 -7.38 20.01
CA PRO A 30 -6.60 -8.38 19.02
C PRO A 30 -7.77 -8.93 18.19
N GLU A 31 -8.98 -8.97 18.76
CA GLU A 31 -10.20 -9.43 18.07
C GLU A 31 -10.65 -8.49 16.95
N ALA A 32 -10.21 -7.23 16.95
CA ALA A 32 -10.62 -6.24 15.95
C ALA A 32 -9.75 -6.24 14.68
N VAL A 33 -8.64 -6.98 14.68
CA VAL A 33 -7.65 -6.99 13.60
C VAL A 33 -7.40 -8.43 13.18
N SER A 34 -7.70 -8.74 11.91
CA SER A 34 -7.43 -10.07 11.39
C SER A 34 -5.92 -10.30 11.25
N ARG A 35 -5.47 -11.56 11.30
CA ARG A 35 -4.06 -11.89 11.01
C ARG A 35 -3.65 -11.42 9.60
N MET A 36 -4.58 -11.45 8.65
CA MET A 36 -4.39 -10.95 7.29
C MET A 36 -4.20 -9.43 7.27
N ASP A 37 -4.90 -8.68 8.12
CA ASP A 37 -4.76 -7.22 8.22
C ASP A 37 -3.35 -6.85 8.73
N ILE A 38 -2.82 -7.62 9.69
CA ILE A 38 -1.46 -7.44 10.23
C ILE A 38 -0.43 -7.77 9.15
N LEU A 39 -0.56 -8.92 8.48
CA LEU A 39 0.35 -9.32 7.41
C LEU A 39 0.34 -8.32 6.26
N GLY A 40 -0.85 -7.87 5.80
CA GLY A 40 -0.97 -6.84 4.78
C GLY A 40 -0.36 -5.50 5.19
N GLY A 41 -0.52 -5.11 6.46
CA GLY A 41 0.10 -3.90 7.02
C GLY A 41 1.62 -3.97 7.06
N LEU A 42 2.19 -5.08 7.54
CA LEU A 42 3.63 -5.32 7.56
C LEU A 42 4.20 -5.39 6.15
N PHE A 43 3.49 -6.08 5.25
CA PHE A 43 3.91 -6.21 3.86
C PHE A 43 3.87 -4.86 3.14
N GLY A 44 2.88 -4.01 3.40
CA GLY A 44 2.86 -2.63 2.94
C GLY A 44 4.08 -1.84 3.41
N ILE A 45 4.47 -1.96 4.68
CA ILE A 45 5.66 -1.29 5.22
C ILE A 45 6.93 -1.72 4.47
N LEU A 46 7.06 -3.00 4.11
CA LEU A 46 8.19 -3.52 3.33
C LEU A 46 8.30 -2.92 1.92
N LEU A 47 7.24 -2.30 1.40
CA LEU A 47 7.24 -1.66 0.09
C LEU A 47 7.65 -0.19 0.14
N ILE A 48 7.73 0.41 1.33
CA ILE A 48 8.16 1.80 1.50
C ILE A 48 9.53 2.06 0.88
N PRO A 49 10.57 1.22 1.06
CA PRO A 49 11.85 1.41 0.38
C PRO A 49 11.75 1.44 -1.15
N GLY A 50 10.82 0.69 -1.74
CA GLY A 50 10.60 0.68 -3.20
C GLY A 50 9.86 1.91 -3.68
N LEU A 51 8.87 2.36 -2.91
CA LEU A 51 8.12 3.59 -3.18
C LEU A 51 9.03 4.83 -3.06
N LEU A 52 9.82 4.90 -1.99
CA LEU A 52 10.80 5.96 -1.79
C LEU A 52 11.95 5.84 -2.79
N GLY A 53 12.40 4.63 -3.10
CA GLY A 53 13.41 4.39 -4.12
C GLY A 53 12.98 4.87 -5.49
N PHE A 54 11.71 4.67 -5.88
CA PHE A 54 11.16 5.28 -7.09
C PHE A 54 11.06 6.81 -6.97
N ALA A 55 10.59 7.33 -5.82
CA ALA A 55 10.47 8.76 -5.59
C ALA A 55 11.82 9.48 -5.70
N TYR A 56 12.90 8.87 -5.21
CA TYR A 56 14.25 9.45 -5.22
C TYR A 56 15.16 8.88 -6.32
N GLN A 57 14.65 7.99 -7.17
CA GLN A 57 15.41 7.30 -8.23
C GLN A 57 16.62 6.52 -7.70
N ARG A 58 16.50 5.93 -6.51
CA ARG A 58 17.54 5.13 -5.85
C ARG A 58 16.96 3.78 -5.43
N PRO A 59 17.17 2.69 -6.18
CA PRO A 59 16.71 1.37 -5.77
C PRO A 59 17.43 0.87 -4.55
N GLU A 60 16.63 0.59 -3.53
CA GLU A 60 17.05 -0.17 -2.38
C GLU A 60 16.56 -1.61 -2.55
N GLY A 61 17.48 -2.57 -2.40
CA GLY A 61 17.17 -4.00 -2.45
C GLY A 61 17.32 -4.65 -3.84
N PRO A 62 17.35 -5.99 -3.87
CA PRO A 62 17.57 -6.75 -5.11
C PRO A 62 16.35 -6.69 -6.04
N HIS A 63 16.59 -6.58 -7.35
CA HIS A 63 15.55 -6.50 -8.38
C HIS A 63 14.50 -7.63 -8.29
N LEU A 64 14.96 -8.86 -8.03
CA LEU A 64 14.10 -10.03 -7.87
C LEU A 64 13.09 -9.89 -6.71
N PHE A 65 13.49 -9.24 -5.61
CA PHE A 65 12.59 -9.01 -4.49
C PHE A 65 11.39 -8.17 -4.93
N TRP A 66 11.61 -7.10 -5.70
CA TRP A 66 10.56 -6.20 -6.15
C TRP A 66 9.63 -6.82 -7.18
N ILE A 67 10.17 -7.67 -8.06
CA ILE A 67 9.37 -8.46 -9.01
C ILE A 67 8.35 -9.32 -8.27
N VAL A 68 8.74 -9.94 -7.15
CA VAL A 68 7.84 -10.80 -6.37
C VAL A 68 6.94 -9.98 -5.44
N ALA A 69 7.48 -8.94 -4.82
CA ALA A 69 6.77 -8.19 -3.80
C ALA A 69 5.58 -7.38 -4.35
N ILE A 70 5.70 -6.83 -5.55
CA ILE A 70 4.67 -5.98 -6.15
C ILE A 70 3.37 -6.76 -6.49
N PRO A 71 3.42 -7.91 -7.19
CA PRO A 71 2.22 -8.73 -7.43
C PRO A 71 1.52 -9.15 -6.15
N VAL A 72 2.29 -9.53 -5.13
CA VAL A 72 1.74 -9.89 -3.80
C VAL A 72 0.99 -8.70 -3.20
N GLN A 73 1.53 -7.48 -3.28
CA GLN A 73 0.84 -6.27 -2.80
C GLN A 73 -0.45 -6.00 -3.56
N VAL A 74 -0.45 -6.16 -4.88
CA VAL A 74 -1.63 -5.96 -5.71
C VAL A 74 -2.73 -6.91 -5.25
N VAL A 75 -2.41 -8.19 -5.03
CA VAL A 75 -3.36 -9.18 -4.50
C VAL A 75 -3.88 -8.76 -3.13
N PHE A 76 -3.01 -8.39 -2.18
CA PHE A 76 -3.45 -7.91 -0.86
C PHE A 76 -4.37 -6.69 -0.96
N SER A 77 -4.04 -5.73 -1.83
CA SER A 77 -4.82 -4.51 -2.01
C SER A 77 -6.21 -4.78 -2.60
N LEU A 78 -6.30 -5.74 -3.54
CA LEU A 78 -7.57 -6.20 -4.08
C LEU A 78 -8.39 -6.94 -3.02
N CYS A 79 -7.77 -7.85 -2.26
CA CYS A 79 -8.45 -8.55 -1.18
C CYS A 79 -9.00 -7.58 -0.12
N GLU A 80 -8.28 -6.51 0.21
CA GLU A 80 -8.77 -5.48 1.13
C GLU A 80 -9.96 -4.69 0.57
N LEU A 81 -9.92 -4.30 -0.71
CA LEU A 81 -11.02 -3.57 -1.36
C LEU A 81 -12.33 -4.38 -1.38
N PHE A 82 -12.24 -5.70 -1.56
CA PHE A 82 -13.38 -6.61 -1.59
C PHE A 82 -13.64 -7.31 -0.24
N ALA A 83 -12.96 -6.92 0.83
CA ALA A 83 -13.14 -7.54 2.13
C ALA A 83 -14.56 -7.26 2.68
N PRO A 84 -15.23 -8.22 3.33
CA PRO A 84 -16.55 -8.02 3.96
C PRO A 84 -16.57 -6.84 4.94
N LYS A 85 -15.43 -6.56 5.57
CA LYS A 85 -15.21 -5.41 6.46
C LYS A 85 -15.48 -4.06 5.80
N MET A 86 -15.28 -3.94 4.49
CA MET A 86 -15.57 -2.71 3.74
C MET A 86 -17.08 -2.45 3.65
N GLU A 87 -17.89 -3.50 3.46
CA GLU A 87 -19.36 -3.38 3.47
C GLU A 87 -19.87 -3.10 4.89
N GLU A 88 -19.28 -3.71 5.91
CA GLU A 88 -19.59 -3.41 7.31
C GLU A 88 -19.27 -1.94 7.67
N TRP A 89 -18.17 -1.39 7.13
CA TRP A 89 -17.83 0.02 7.28
C TRP A 89 -18.82 0.93 6.57
N ARG A 90 -19.29 0.56 5.38
CA ARG A 90 -20.35 1.29 4.68
C ARG A 90 -21.62 1.39 5.53
N GLN A 91 -22.02 0.30 6.17
CA GLN A 91 -23.18 0.28 7.06
C GLN A 91 -22.99 1.11 8.33
N LYS A 92 -21.79 1.05 8.95
CA LYS A 92 -21.52 1.72 10.25
C LYS A 92 -21.14 3.20 10.13
N LYS A 93 -20.43 3.60 9.08
CA LYS A 93 -19.87 4.95 8.89
C LYS A 93 -20.64 5.77 7.83
N GLY A 94 -21.58 5.14 7.14
CA GLY A 94 -22.36 5.74 6.07
C GLY A 94 -21.64 5.72 4.72
N THR A 95 -22.45 5.77 3.65
CA THR A 95 -22.01 5.65 2.26
C THR A 95 -20.99 6.72 1.85
N LEU A 96 -21.11 7.94 2.37
CA LEU A 96 -20.22 9.05 2.01
C LEU A 96 -18.76 8.79 2.45
N ILE A 97 -18.56 8.36 3.70
CA ILE A 97 -17.22 8.06 4.24
C ILE A 97 -16.61 6.87 3.50
N TYR A 98 -17.43 5.87 3.19
CA TYR A 98 -17.02 4.71 2.41
C TYR A 98 -16.51 5.12 1.01
N VAL A 99 -17.29 5.90 0.26
CA VAL A 99 -16.91 6.37 -1.08
C VAL A 99 -15.65 7.22 -1.02
N LEU A 100 -15.55 8.15 -0.07
CA LEU A 100 -14.35 8.98 0.09
C LEU A 100 -13.10 8.15 0.37
N THR A 101 -13.20 7.15 1.25
CA THR A 101 -12.08 6.25 1.57
C THR A 101 -11.63 5.47 0.35
N LEU A 102 -12.58 4.94 -0.42
CA LEU A 102 -12.33 4.16 -1.61
C LEU A 102 -11.71 5.02 -2.73
N VAL A 103 -12.24 6.23 -2.92
CA VAL A 103 -11.66 7.23 -3.85
C VAL A 103 -10.24 7.59 -3.43
N PHE A 104 -9.97 7.85 -2.15
CA PHE A 104 -8.62 8.14 -1.67
C PHE A 104 -7.65 6.99 -1.89
N GLN A 105 -8.07 5.76 -1.57
CA GLN A 105 -7.27 4.56 -1.78
C GLN A 105 -6.95 4.34 -3.26
N VAL A 106 -7.92 4.53 -4.14
CA VAL A 106 -7.72 4.38 -5.59
C VAL A 106 -6.86 5.52 -6.14
N ALA A 107 -7.16 6.76 -5.80
CA ALA A 107 -6.48 7.96 -6.32
C ALA A 107 -5.00 8.03 -5.90
N LEU A 108 -4.64 7.50 -4.73
CA LEU A 108 -3.25 7.47 -4.27
C LEU A 108 -2.57 6.12 -4.51
N GLY A 109 -3.31 5.01 -4.32
CA GLY A 109 -2.76 3.67 -4.43
C GLY A 109 -2.52 3.21 -5.86
N VAL A 110 -3.42 3.50 -6.81
CA VAL A 110 -3.24 3.09 -8.21
C VAL A 110 -2.01 3.77 -8.83
N PRO A 111 -1.79 5.09 -8.69
CA PRO A 111 -0.57 5.72 -9.19
C PRO A 111 0.70 5.16 -8.55
N ALA A 112 0.69 4.92 -7.23
CA ALA A 112 1.85 4.39 -6.53
C ALA A 112 2.18 2.93 -6.95
N LEU A 113 1.17 2.09 -7.11
CA LEU A 113 1.33 0.72 -7.62
C LEU A 113 1.80 0.71 -9.08
N TYR A 114 1.24 1.58 -9.92
CA TYR A 114 1.70 1.73 -11.30
C TYR A 114 3.17 2.16 -11.36
N ALA A 115 3.55 3.13 -10.53
CA ALA A 115 4.94 3.57 -10.40
C ALA A 115 5.87 2.42 -10.00
N LEU A 116 5.49 1.62 -9.00
CA LEU A 116 6.23 0.43 -8.58
C LEU A 116 6.35 -0.61 -9.70
N VAL A 117 5.27 -0.91 -10.42
CA VAL A 117 5.30 -1.84 -11.56
C VAL A 117 6.25 -1.32 -12.64
N ARG A 118 6.14 -0.03 -13.00
CA ARG A 118 7.05 0.59 -13.95
C ARG A 118 8.50 0.50 -13.50
N TYR A 119 8.73 0.69 -12.21
CA TYR A 119 10.05 0.63 -11.59
C TYR A 119 10.68 -0.75 -11.65
N ALA A 120 9.95 -1.78 -11.24
CA ALA A 120 10.46 -3.15 -11.20
C ALA A 120 10.58 -3.77 -12.60
N TYR A 121 9.64 -3.51 -13.51
CA TYR A 121 9.59 -4.24 -14.79
C TYR A 121 10.12 -3.44 -15.98
N PHE A 122 9.96 -2.12 -15.98
CA PHE A 122 10.21 -1.29 -17.17
C PHE A 122 11.40 -0.33 -17.02
N SER A 123 12.00 -0.23 -15.84
CA SER A 123 13.19 0.61 -15.59
C SER A 123 14.39 -0.18 -15.03
N PRO A 124 14.84 -1.27 -15.71
CA PRO A 124 15.96 -2.10 -15.26
C PRO A 124 17.29 -1.31 -15.13
N GLN A 125 17.38 -0.16 -15.81
CA GLN A 125 18.56 0.73 -15.79
C GLN A 125 18.77 1.40 -14.43
N LEU A 126 17.72 1.57 -13.63
CA LEU A 126 17.84 2.15 -12.29
C LEU A 126 18.54 1.19 -11.31
N TRP A 127 18.52 -0.11 -11.60
CA TRP A 127 19.08 -1.19 -10.75
C TRP A 127 20.56 -1.47 -10.99
N ARG A 128 21.24 -0.65 -11.80
CA ARG A 128 22.67 -0.77 -12.12
C ARG A 128 23.51 0.23 -11.35
#